data_AF-A0A6J1M8E9-F1
#
_entry.id   AF-A0A6J1M8E9-F1
#
_cell.length_a   1.000
_cell.length_b   1.000
_cell.length_c   1.000
_cell.angle_alpha   90.00
_cell.angle_beta   90.00
_cell.angle_gamma   90.00
#
_symmetry.space_group_name_H-M   'P 1'
#
loop_
_entity.id
_entity.type
_entity.pdbx_description
1 polymer ?
#
loop_
_entity_poly.entity_id
_entity_poly.type
_entity_poly.pdbx_seq_one_letter_code
_entity_poly.pdbx_strand_id
1 'polypeptide(L)'
;MTRALIVIGLSLLFTMAPANYNFNSSEILRLGYNPTYDLWYFNPKGRPSAVSESVKSAYRKQKPGGVCYVDPDTWFFCKTFEPIN
;
A
#
# COMPACT_ATOMS: atom_id res chain seq x y z
N MET A 1 22.32 34.49 -24.91
CA MET A 1 21.85 33.92 -23.63
C MET A 1 20.37 33.55 -23.79
N THR A 2 20.07 32.34 -24.27
CA THR A 2 18.68 31.99 -24.68
C THR A 2 18.40 30.48 -24.58
N ARG A 3 19.08 29.78 -23.66
CA ARG A 3 18.95 28.32 -23.50
C ARG A 3 18.60 27.87 -22.07
N ALA A 4 18.30 28.80 -21.16
CA ALA A 4 17.99 28.47 -19.76
C ALA A 4 16.48 28.38 -19.45
N LEU A 5 15.61 28.80 -20.38
CA LEU A 5 14.18 28.99 -20.10
C LEU A 5 13.29 27.75 -20.33
N ILE A 6 13.81 26.68 -20.96
CA ILE A 6 13.00 25.49 -21.30
C ILE A 6 12.97 24.46 -20.16
N VAL A 7 13.96 24.49 -19.26
CA VAL A 7 14.09 23.47 -18.20
C VAL A 7 13.13 23.70 -17.02
N ILE A 8 12.68 24.95 -16.81
CA ILE A 8 11.85 25.30 -15.65
C ILE A 8 10.38 24.86 -15.83
N GLY A 9 9.89 24.80 -17.07
CA GLY A 9 8.50 24.42 -17.36
C GLY A 9 8.18 22.94 -17.13
N LEU A 10 9.15 22.04 -17.34
CA LEU A 10 8.92 20.60 -17.24
C LEU A 10 8.90 20.10 -15.79
N SER A 11 9.57 20.79 -14.87
CA SER A 11 9.66 20.42 -13.45
C SER A 11 8.36 20.67 -12.66
N LEU A 12 7.51 21.58 -13.13
CA LEU A 12 6.25 21.95 -12.48
C LEU A 12 5.11 20.93 -12.69
N LEU A 13 5.22 20.05 -13.68
CA LEU A 13 4.20 19.02 -13.94
C LEU A 13 4.29 17.82 -12.98
N PHE A 14 5.39 17.67 -12.25
CA PHE A 14 5.59 16.56 -11.31
C PHE A 14 5.17 16.87 -9.86
N THR A 15 4.77 18.11 -9.54
CA THR A 15 4.38 18.49 -8.17
C THR A 15 2.86 18.49 -7.92
N MET A 16 2.05 18.18 -8.94
CA MET A 16 0.59 18.18 -8.87
C MET A 16 0.03 16.75 -8.72
N ALA A 17 0.56 15.97 -7.77
CA ALA A 17 -0.17 14.80 -7.27
C ALA A 17 -1.02 15.28 -6.08
N PRO A 18 -2.36 15.22 -6.14
CA PRO A 18 -3.19 15.60 -5.01
C PRO A 18 -2.96 14.62 -3.85
N ALA A 19 -2.21 15.06 -2.84
CA ALA A 19 -2.00 14.34 -1.58
C ALA A 19 -3.16 14.52 -0.58
N ASN A 20 -4.38 14.80 -1.07
CA ASN A 20 -5.59 14.84 -0.23
C ASN A 20 -6.24 13.46 -0.24
N TYR A 21 -5.57 12.48 0.37
CA TYR A 21 -6.17 11.18 0.64
C TYR A 21 -6.87 11.26 2.00
N ASN A 22 -8.19 11.27 1.99
CA ASN A 22 -9.04 11.39 3.18
C ASN A 22 -8.72 10.26 4.19
N PHE A 23 -8.43 10.62 5.44
CA PHE A 23 -7.94 9.72 6.50
C PHE A 23 -9.07 9.04 7.31
N ASN A 24 -10.34 9.21 6.94
CA ASN A 24 -11.46 8.88 7.83
C ASN A 24 -12.45 7.85 7.27
N SER A 25 -11.95 6.77 6.69
CA SER A 25 -12.79 5.61 6.38
C SER A 25 -12.10 4.32 6.81
N SER A 26 -12.93 3.34 7.17
CA SER A 26 -12.64 1.92 7.32
C SER A 26 -12.08 1.33 6.01
N GLU A 27 -10.94 1.87 5.59
CA GLU A 27 -10.31 1.59 4.32
C GLU A 27 -9.68 0.20 4.39
N ILE A 28 -10.11 -0.66 3.47
CA ILE A 28 -9.53 -1.99 3.33
C ILE A 28 -8.20 -1.85 2.61
N LEU A 29 -7.11 -2.11 3.33
CA LEU A 29 -5.76 -2.06 2.81
C LEU A 29 -5.31 -3.44 2.36
N ARG A 30 -4.98 -3.58 1.08
CA ARG A 30 -4.44 -4.84 0.55
C ARG A 30 -2.93 -4.92 0.80
N LEU A 31 -2.51 -5.99 1.46
CA LEU A 31 -1.12 -6.28 1.75
C LEU A 31 -0.34 -6.61 0.47
N GLY A 32 0.85 -6.03 0.35
CA GLY A 32 1.85 -6.35 -0.65
C GLY A 32 3.17 -6.76 0.01
N TYR A 33 3.97 -7.53 -0.73
CA TYR A 33 5.33 -7.93 -0.34
C TYR A 33 6.32 -7.63 -1.47
N ASN A 34 7.40 -6.93 -1.14
CA ASN A 34 8.52 -6.70 -2.05
C ASN A 34 9.70 -7.61 -1.63
N PRO A 35 10.04 -8.64 -2.43
CA PRO A 35 11.09 -9.59 -2.09
C PRO A 35 12.50 -9.01 -2.17
N THR A 36 12.72 -7.94 -2.95
CA THR A 36 14.05 -7.31 -3.09
C THR A 36 14.54 -6.68 -1.80
N TYR A 37 13.60 -6.13 -1.02
CA TYR A 37 13.89 -5.40 0.22
C TYR A 37 13.32 -6.09 1.47
N ASP A 38 12.80 -7.31 1.31
CA ASP A 38 12.06 -8.05 2.33
C ASP A 38 11.01 -7.18 3.07
N LEU A 39 10.13 -6.56 2.29
CA LEU A 39 9.28 -5.48 2.78
C LEU A 39 7.78 -5.72 2.61
N TRP A 40 7.02 -5.53 3.70
CA TRP A 40 5.56 -5.49 3.69
C TRP A 40 5.02 -4.07 3.53
N TYR A 41 3.98 -3.89 2.73
CA TYR A 41 3.43 -2.57 2.45
C TYR A 41 1.94 -2.60 2.07
N PHE A 42 1.31 -1.43 2.16
CA PHE A 42 0.01 -1.06 1.64
C PHE A 42 0.20 0.10 0.65
N ASN A 43 -0.33 0.00 -0.57
CA ASN A 43 -0.31 1.12 -1.52
C ASN A 43 -1.61 1.92 -1.41
N PRO A 44 -1.61 3.24 -1.14
CA PRO A 44 -0.45 4.13 -0.90
C PRO A 44 -0.08 4.34 0.58
N LYS A 45 -0.74 3.65 1.53
CA LYS A 45 -0.65 3.93 2.98
C LYS A 45 0.71 3.63 3.65
N GLY A 46 1.67 3.04 2.95
CA GLY A 46 3.00 2.80 3.49
C GLY A 46 3.13 1.41 4.07
N ARG A 47 3.59 1.27 5.33
CA ARG A 47 3.96 -0.03 5.91
C ARG A 47 3.14 -0.32 7.17
N PRO A 48 2.66 -1.57 7.37
CA PRO A 48 2.16 -1.98 8.67
C PRO A 48 3.29 -1.93 9.73
N SER A 49 2.93 -1.71 10.99
CA SER A 49 3.87 -1.72 12.12
C SER A 49 4.52 -3.10 12.30
N ALA A 50 3.73 -4.16 12.17
CA ALA A 50 4.16 -5.54 12.19
C ALA A 50 3.24 -6.40 11.32
N VAL A 51 3.78 -7.53 10.84
CA VAL A 51 3.00 -8.57 10.15
C VAL A 51 3.30 -9.88 10.85
N SER A 52 2.27 -10.51 11.44
CA SER A 52 2.43 -11.79 12.15
C SER A 52 2.79 -12.93 11.20
N GLU A 53 3.37 -14.02 11.72
CA GLU A 53 3.64 -15.20 10.89
C GLU A 53 2.38 -15.85 10.32
N SER A 54 1.23 -15.77 11.00
CA SER A 54 -0.05 -16.23 10.47
C SER A 54 -0.45 -15.46 9.22
N VAL A 55 -0.32 -14.14 9.24
CA VAL A 55 -0.59 -13.26 8.09
C VAL A 55 0.41 -13.50 6.95
N LYS A 56 1.71 -13.63 7.26
CA LYS A 56 2.72 -13.96 6.23
C LYS A 56 2.45 -15.32 5.59
N SER A 57 2.07 -16.32 6.38
CA SER A 57 1.67 -17.65 5.91
C SER A 57 0.43 -17.57 5.02
N ALA A 58 -0.60 -16.85 5.44
CA ALA A 58 -1.82 -16.62 4.66
C ALA A 58 -1.54 -15.94 3.31
N TYR A 59 -0.65 -14.93 3.30
CA TYR A 59 -0.22 -14.27 2.07
C TYR A 59 0.50 -15.24 1.12
N ARG A 60 1.44 -16.04 1.65
CA ARG A 60 2.19 -17.05 0.87
C ARG A 60 1.34 -18.19 0.33
N LYS A 61 0.17 -18.47 0.92
CA LYS A 61 -0.80 -19.45 0.37
C LYS A 61 -1.40 -19.00 -0.97
N GLN A 62 -1.13 -17.77 -1.42
CA GLN A 62 -1.59 -17.22 -2.70
C GLN A 62 -3.10 -17.38 -2.90
N LYS A 63 -3.87 -17.26 -1.81
CA LYS A 63 -5.34 -17.32 -1.86
C LYS A 63 -5.85 -16.23 -2.81
N PRO A 64 -6.87 -16.52 -3.64
CA PRO A 64 -7.44 -15.54 -4.55
C PRO A 64 -7.80 -14.24 -3.83
N GLY A 65 -7.35 -13.11 -4.37
CA GLY A 65 -7.58 -11.77 -3.78
C GLY A 65 -6.50 -11.29 -2.81
N GLY A 66 -5.68 -12.17 -2.24
CA GLY A 66 -4.63 -11.81 -1.29
C GLY A 66 -5.16 -11.55 0.13
N VAL A 67 -4.35 -10.83 0.91
CA VAL A 67 -4.63 -10.51 2.32
C VAL A 67 -4.92 -9.03 2.46
N CYS A 68 -5.93 -8.71 3.25
CA CYS A 68 -6.43 -7.37 3.50
C CYS A 68 -6.39 -7.06 5.01
N TYR A 69 -6.34 -5.77 5.31
CA TYR A 69 -6.26 -5.22 6.64
C TYR A 69 -7.25 -4.07 6.80
N VAL A 70 -7.89 -4.00 7.97
CA VAL A 70 -8.68 -2.85 8.41
C VAL A 70 -8.17 -2.46 9.80
N ASP A 71 -7.88 -1.17 9.96
CA ASP A 71 -7.48 -0.56 11.23
C ASP A 71 -8.53 -0.83 12.32
N PRO A 72 -8.13 -1.20 13.55
CA PRO A 72 -6.76 -1.17 14.06
C PRO A 72 -5.94 -2.45 13.89
N ASP A 73 -6.52 -3.64 13.74
CA ASP A 73 -5.73 -4.89 13.68
C ASP A 73 -6.46 -6.06 13.00
N THR A 74 -7.42 -5.77 12.12
CA THR A 74 -8.27 -6.82 11.53
C THR A 74 -7.67 -7.31 10.21
N TRP A 75 -7.11 -8.52 10.22
CA TRP A 75 -6.59 -9.20 9.03
C TRP A 75 -7.57 -10.23 8.49
N PHE A 76 -7.76 -10.25 7.17
CA PHE A 76 -8.69 -11.17 6.51
C PHE A 76 -8.30 -11.44 5.05
N PHE A 77 -8.84 -12.50 4.47
CA PHE A 77 -8.70 -12.73 3.04
C PHE A 77 -9.57 -11.76 2.25
N CYS A 78 -8.99 -11.01 1.32
CA CYS A 78 -9.69 -9.93 0.60
C CYS A 78 -10.95 -10.40 -0.15
N LYS A 79 -10.97 -11.65 -0.61
CA LYS A 79 -12.07 -12.20 -1.41
C LYS A 79 -13.21 -12.78 -0.55
N THR A 80 -12.86 -13.44 0.55
CA THR A 80 -13.84 -14.20 1.37
C THR A 80 -14.25 -13.47 2.64
N PHE A 81 -13.50 -12.44 3.05
CA PHE A 81 -13.65 -11.78 4.36
C PHE A 81 -13.49 -12.73 5.55
N GLU A 82 -12.92 -13.92 5.31
CA GLU A 82 -12.56 -14.85 6.38
C GLU A 82 -11.39 -14.27 7.19
N PRO A 83 -11.49 -14.23 8.53
CA PRO A 83 -10.44 -13.69 9.38
C PRO A 83 -9.19 -14.56 9.36
N ILE A 84 -8.04 -13.92 9.55
CA ILE A 84 -6.74 -14.57 9.72
C ILE A 84 -6.33 -14.43 11.18
N ASN A 85 -6.29 -15.56 11.90
CA ASN A 85 -5.76 -15.65 13.27
C ASN A 85 -4.26 -15.98 13.22
#